data_AF-M7ZBJ5-F1
#
_entry.id   AF-M7ZBJ5-F1
#
_cell.length_a   1.000
_cell.length_b   1.000
_cell.length_c   1.000
_cell.angle_alpha   90.00
_cell.angle_beta   90.00
_cell.angle_gamma   90.00
#
_symmetry.space_group_name_H-M   'P 1'
#
loop_
_entity.id
_entity.type
_entity.pdbx_description
1 polymer ?
#
loop_
_entity_poly.entity_id
_entity_poly.type
_entity_poly.pdbx_seq_one_letter_code
_entity_poly.pdbx_strand_id
1 'polypeptide(L)'
;MDLYVFATPYRITWDYYFAAREHTLEITSWEEEAELEYVKQHGVSVFLMPSGMLGTLLSLIDVLPLFSNTGWGQNSNLAFLEKHMGATFEKRSQPWFANIMKEDIQSGDFLALSKIRGRWGGFETLEKWVTGAFAGHTAVCLKDENGDVWVAESGFENEKAPDRLSICKTKPAELFVAKNWHTVFHGEEIIAIVPWDEWWEMALKDGSNPQIALLPLHPDIRSRFNESAAWDFARSMVGKPYGYHNMIFSWIDTIGDNYPPPLDANLVMAVMSMWTRLQPLYAANMWNEALNKRLGTEGLDLQGIILETEKRGMSFDQLLTIPEQDEWVYSDGKSTTCVSFILAMYKEAGVFAPFTESIQVTEFTIRDAYMLKIFEDDRTRLPSWCRTEADKPPFCQILGEYRMELPEYNTIEPYAKMNENCPSLPPTYKRPSRC
;
A
#
# COMPACT_ATOMS: atom_id res chain seq x y z
N MET A 1 -21.52 -25.44 8.94
CA MET A 1 -22.45 -24.92 7.92
C MET A 1 -21.57 -24.07 7.07
N ASP A 2 -21.24 -24.62 5.92
CA ASP A 2 -20.10 -24.16 5.17
C ASP A 2 -20.67 -23.35 4.01
N LEU A 3 -20.13 -22.16 3.83
CA LEU A 3 -20.50 -21.28 2.72
C LEU A 3 -19.56 -21.62 1.58
N TYR A 4 -20.12 -22.02 0.44
CA TYR A 4 -19.37 -22.21 -0.79
C TYR A 4 -19.67 -21.03 -1.69
N VAL A 5 -18.63 -20.31 -2.10
CA VAL A 5 -18.74 -19.21 -3.06
C VAL A 5 -18.28 -19.74 -4.41
N PHE A 6 -19.12 -19.58 -5.42
CA PHE A 6 -18.86 -20.00 -6.78
C PHE A 6 -18.67 -18.75 -7.63
N ALA A 7 -17.50 -18.61 -8.24
CA ALA A 7 -17.16 -17.42 -8.99
C ALA A 7 -16.70 -17.74 -10.42
N THR A 8 -17.08 -16.84 -11.31
CA THR A 8 -16.51 -16.63 -12.64
C THR A 8 -16.14 -15.15 -12.74
N PRO A 9 -15.39 -14.71 -13.76
CA PRO A 9 -15.23 -13.29 -14.07
C PRO A 9 -16.55 -12.57 -14.36
N TYR A 10 -17.65 -13.31 -14.52
CA TYR A 10 -18.97 -12.78 -14.85
C TYR A 10 -19.93 -12.79 -13.66
N ARG A 11 -19.79 -13.72 -12.70
CA ARG A 11 -20.71 -13.80 -11.57
C ARG A 11 -20.04 -14.29 -10.31
N ILE A 12 -20.61 -13.89 -9.17
CA ILE A 12 -20.39 -14.55 -7.89
C ILE A 12 -21.75 -15.02 -7.37
N THR A 13 -21.87 -16.31 -7.10
CA THR A 13 -23.01 -16.92 -6.41
C THR A 13 -22.52 -17.71 -5.22
N TRP A 14 -23.41 -18.13 -4.33
CA TRP A 14 -23.05 -18.92 -3.17
C TRP A 14 -24.14 -19.88 -2.77
N ASP A 15 -23.75 -20.97 -2.12
CA ASP A 15 -24.66 -21.97 -1.56
C ASP A 15 -24.16 -22.46 -0.20
N TYR A 16 -25.07 -23.08 0.56
CA TYR A 16 -24.82 -23.57 1.91
C TYR A 16 -24.93 -25.08 1.99
N TYR A 17 -23.86 -25.71 2.47
CA TYR A 17 -23.84 -27.16 2.66
C TYR A 17 -23.72 -27.52 4.14
N PHE A 18 -24.66 -28.36 4.60
CA PHE A 18 -24.82 -28.75 6.01
C PHE A 18 -24.20 -30.11 6.33
N ALA A 19 -23.86 -30.90 5.32
CA ALA A 19 -23.31 -32.25 5.47
C ALA A 19 -22.24 -32.51 4.42
N ALA A 20 -21.20 -33.27 4.77
CA ALA A 20 -20.18 -33.75 3.83
C ALA A 20 -20.75 -34.91 2.98
N ARG A 21 -21.57 -34.54 1.99
CA ARG A 21 -22.18 -35.43 1.00
C ARG A 21 -22.09 -34.78 -0.38
N GLU A 22 -22.50 -35.52 -1.40
CA GLU A 22 -22.62 -34.97 -2.75
C GLU A 22 -23.70 -33.87 -2.80
N HIS A 23 -23.35 -32.74 -3.40
CA HIS A 23 -24.25 -31.61 -3.62
C HIS A 23 -24.20 -31.20 -5.09
N THR A 24 -25.29 -30.63 -5.59
CA THR A 24 -25.39 -30.16 -6.97
C THR A 24 -25.77 -28.69 -6.96
N LEU A 25 -24.92 -27.85 -7.56
CA LEU A 25 -25.25 -26.47 -7.87
C LEU A 25 -25.84 -26.41 -9.28
N GLU A 26 -27.08 -25.94 -9.41
CA GLU A 26 -27.72 -25.74 -10.71
C GLU A 26 -27.59 -24.27 -11.14
N ILE A 27 -26.99 -24.06 -12.30
CA ILE A 27 -26.91 -22.76 -12.96
C ILE A 27 -27.97 -22.72 -14.05
N THR A 28 -29.06 -22.00 -13.79
CA THR A 28 -30.25 -21.98 -14.68
C THR A 28 -30.07 -21.13 -15.93
N SER A 29 -29.21 -20.11 -15.87
CA SER A 29 -28.85 -19.25 -17.00
C SER A 29 -27.46 -18.67 -16.83
N TRP A 30 -26.78 -18.46 -17.97
CA TRP A 30 -25.52 -17.71 -18.05
C TRP A 30 -25.83 -16.23 -18.23
N GLU A 31 -25.04 -15.35 -17.60
CA GLU A 31 -25.21 -13.90 -17.75
C GLU A 31 -25.04 -13.50 -19.22
N GLU A 32 -24.05 -14.08 -19.88
CA GLU A 32 -23.70 -13.86 -21.28
C GLU A 32 -23.16 -15.15 -21.93
N GLU A 33 -23.17 -15.23 -23.26
CA GLU A 33 -22.56 -16.36 -23.99
C GLU A 33 -21.07 -16.52 -23.66
N ALA A 34 -20.37 -15.40 -23.42
CA ALA A 34 -18.96 -15.39 -23.06
C ALA A 34 -18.68 -16.06 -21.70
N GLU A 35 -19.63 -16.02 -20.75
CA GLU A 35 -19.49 -16.72 -19.48
C GLU A 35 -19.55 -18.24 -19.68
N LEU A 36 -20.49 -18.72 -20.50
CA LEU A 36 -20.60 -20.14 -20.80
C LEU A 36 -19.33 -20.67 -21.48
N GLU A 37 -18.78 -19.92 -22.43
CA GLU A 37 -17.52 -20.30 -23.08
C GLU A 37 -16.35 -20.30 -22.10
N TYR A 38 -16.26 -19.31 -21.22
CA TYR A 38 -15.26 -19.29 -20.15
C TYR A 38 -15.37 -20.53 -19.26
N VAL A 39 -16.58 -20.87 -18.80
CA VAL A 39 -16.81 -22.02 -17.90
C VAL A 39 -16.49 -23.35 -18.58
N LYS A 40 -16.76 -23.49 -19.89
CA LYS A 40 -16.38 -24.70 -20.65
C LYS A 40 -14.86 -24.89 -20.69
N GLN A 41 -14.10 -23.81 -20.73
CA GLN A 41 -12.63 -23.84 -20.86
C GLN A 41 -11.92 -23.91 -19.50
N HIS A 42 -12.42 -23.18 -18.50
CA HIS A 42 -11.73 -22.95 -17.22
C HIS A 42 -12.47 -23.53 -16.01
N GLY A 43 -13.74 -23.89 -16.16
CA GLY A 43 -14.59 -24.31 -15.05
C GLY A 43 -15.11 -23.13 -14.22
N VAL A 44 -15.55 -23.43 -13.00
CA VAL A 44 -16.03 -22.45 -12.01
C VAL A 44 -15.09 -22.49 -10.82
N SER A 45 -14.64 -21.32 -10.36
CA SER A 45 -13.84 -21.23 -9.13
C SER A 45 -14.75 -21.47 -7.93
N VAL A 46 -14.36 -22.40 -7.05
CA VAL A 46 -15.13 -22.76 -5.86
C VAL A 46 -14.31 -22.47 -4.61
N PHE A 47 -14.78 -21.51 -3.83
CA PHE A 47 -14.15 -21.12 -2.57
C PHE A 47 -14.95 -21.68 -1.40
N LEU A 48 -14.29 -22.48 -0.58
CA LEU A 48 -14.84 -22.90 0.71
C LEU A 48 -14.55 -21.81 1.74
N MET A 49 -15.61 -21.26 2.33
CA MET A 49 -15.55 -20.40 3.51
C MET A 49 -15.94 -21.24 4.73
N PRO A 50 -14.97 -21.90 5.40
CA PRO A 50 -15.24 -22.94 6.40
C PRO A 50 -15.97 -22.41 7.65
N SER A 51 -15.97 -21.10 7.85
CA SER A 51 -16.64 -20.47 8.99
C SER A 51 -18.09 -20.05 8.71
N GLY A 52 -18.61 -20.24 7.48
CA GLY A 52 -19.96 -19.86 7.07
C GLY A 52 -20.26 -18.35 7.20
N MET A 53 -21.52 -17.94 7.00
CA MET A 53 -21.93 -16.52 7.13
C MET A 53 -21.63 -15.94 8.52
N LEU A 54 -21.70 -16.76 9.58
CA LEU A 54 -21.41 -16.31 10.95
C LEU A 54 -19.93 -15.94 11.08
N GLY A 55 -19.02 -16.73 10.52
CA GLY A 55 -17.59 -16.41 10.48
C GLY A 55 -17.26 -15.22 9.59
N THR A 56 -17.94 -15.07 8.45
CA THR A 56 -17.81 -13.87 7.61
C THR A 56 -18.32 -12.62 8.33
N LEU A 57 -19.45 -12.71 9.06
CA LEU A 57 -19.96 -11.62 9.89
C LEU A 57 -19.03 -11.31 11.08
N LEU A 58 -18.45 -12.33 11.71
CA LEU A 58 -17.43 -12.17 12.76
C LEU A 58 -16.14 -11.55 12.20
N SER A 59 -15.73 -11.89 10.98
CA SER A 59 -14.59 -11.27 10.31
C SER A 59 -14.86 -9.80 9.98
N LEU A 60 -16.10 -9.46 9.59
CA LEU A 60 -16.52 -8.06 9.46
C LEU A 60 -16.52 -7.32 10.82
N ILE A 61 -16.86 -8.02 11.91
CA ILE A 61 -16.74 -7.48 13.28
C ILE A 61 -15.27 -7.25 13.66
N ASP A 62 -14.32 -8.02 13.12
CA ASP A 62 -12.89 -7.80 13.38
C ASP A 62 -12.30 -6.66 12.52
N VAL A 63 -12.84 -6.43 11.31
CA VAL A 63 -12.32 -5.42 10.35
C VAL A 63 -12.98 -4.04 10.48
N LEU A 64 -14.30 -3.97 10.65
CA LEU A 64 -15.01 -2.69 10.80
C LEU A 64 -14.50 -1.79 11.94
N PRO A 65 -14.09 -2.32 13.12
CA PRO A 65 -13.54 -1.51 14.20
C PRO A 65 -12.25 -0.78 13.82
N LEU A 66 -11.45 -1.35 12.90
CA LEU A 66 -10.15 -0.81 12.51
C LEU A 66 -10.26 0.64 12.03
N PHE A 67 -11.36 0.98 11.36
CA PHE A 67 -11.62 2.30 10.81
C PHE A 67 -12.22 3.30 11.81
N SER A 68 -12.51 2.87 13.05
CA SER A 68 -13.09 3.72 14.09
C SER A 68 -12.07 4.69 14.67
N ASN A 69 -12.40 5.99 14.73
CA ASN A 69 -11.56 6.99 15.38
C ASN A 69 -11.82 7.05 16.90
N THR A 70 -11.65 5.91 17.57
CA THR A 70 -11.88 5.74 19.01
C THR A 70 -10.77 4.93 19.66
N GLY A 71 -10.69 4.92 20.99
CA GLY A 71 -9.78 4.02 21.71
C GLY A 71 -10.06 2.53 21.42
N TRP A 72 -11.32 2.17 21.14
CA TRP A 72 -11.67 0.82 20.69
C TRP A 72 -11.11 0.51 19.31
N GLY A 73 -11.22 1.44 18.36
CA GLY A 73 -10.60 1.29 17.04
C GLY A 73 -9.09 1.15 17.14
N GLN A 74 -8.43 1.99 17.96
CA GLN A 74 -7.00 1.86 18.21
C GLN A 74 -6.61 0.47 18.75
N ASN A 75 -7.28 0.01 19.80
CA ASN A 75 -6.99 -1.31 20.37
C ASN A 75 -7.26 -2.44 19.37
N SER A 76 -8.24 -2.27 18.49
CA SER A 76 -8.53 -3.24 17.42
C SER A 76 -7.41 -3.30 16.39
N ASN A 77 -6.85 -2.15 15.97
CA ASN A 77 -5.69 -2.10 15.08
C ASN A 77 -4.47 -2.79 15.71
N LEU A 78 -4.15 -2.48 16.98
CA LEU A 78 -3.03 -3.10 17.69
C LEU A 78 -3.21 -4.62 17.80
N ALA A 79 -4.39 -5.09 18.23
CA ALA A 79 -4.67 -6.52 18.36
C ALA A 79 -4.64 -7.25 17.01
N PHE A 80 -5.06 -6.58 15.92
CA PHE A 80 -4.99 -7.14 14.57
C PHE A 80 -3.53 -7.33 14.14
N LEU A 81 -2.69 -6.29 14.27
CA LEU A 81 -1.28 -6.35 13.89
C LEU A 81 -0.49 -7.34 14.76
N GLU A 82 -0.77 -7.41 16.06
CA GLU A 82 -0.18 -8.41 16.96
C GLU A 82 -0.53 -9.83 16.51
N LYS A 83 -1.83 -10.10 16.27
CA LYS A 83 -2.32 -11.41 15.88
C LYS A 83 -1.79 -11.88 14.52
N HIS A 84 -1.73 -10.98 13.55
CA HIS A 84 -1.46 -11.34 12.15
C HIS A 84 -0.01 -11.13 11.72
N MET A 85 0.75 -10.29 12.43
CA MET A 85 2.14 -9.94 12.08
C MET A 85 3.11 -10.14 13.24
N GLY A 86 2.63 -10.40 14.46
CA GLY A 86 3.48 -10.48 15.65
C GLY A 86 4.04 -9.12 16.09
N ALA A 87 3.44 -8.01 15.64
CA ALA A 87 3.85 -6.67 16.04
C ALA A 87 3.54 -6.41 17.52
N THR A 88 4.44 -5.76 18.25
CA THR A 88 4.26 -5.55 19.70
C THR A 88 3.71 -4.17 20.05
N PHE A 89 4.09 -3.13 19.27
CA PHE A 89 3.73 -1.72 19.51
C PHE A 89 3.85 -1.37 21.00
N GLU A 90 5.06 -1.44 21.56
CA GLU A 90 5.27 -1.15 22.97
C GLU A 90 4.99 0.33 23.30
N LYS A 91 4.20 0.59 24.34
CA LYS A 91 3.88 1.97 24.73
C LYS A 91 5.09 2.71 25.29
N ARG A 92 5.34 3.92 24.80
CA ARG A 92 6.44 4.80 25.21
C ARG A 92 6.08 5.63 26.45
N SER A 93 7.09 5.95 27.25
CA SER A 93 7.00 6.98 28.29
C SER A 93 6.81 8.36 27.68
N GLN A 94 6.01 9.22 28.32
CA GLN A 94 5.85 10.61 27.90
C GLN A 94 7.12 11.43 28.13
N PRO A 95 7.35 12.52 27.35
CA PRO A 95 6.52 12.99 26.23
C PRO A 95 6.65 12.09 24.99
N TRP A 96 5.59 12.03 24.17
CA TRP A 96 5.55 11.21 22.95
C TRP A 96 6.09 11.90 21.70
N PHE A 97 6.77 13.04 21.87
CA PHE A 97 7.43 13.76 20.79
C PHE A 97 8.87 14.08 21.18
N ALA A 98 9.76 14.15 20.20
CA ALA A 98 11.15 14.56 20.37
C ALA A 98 11.30 16.07 20.23
N ASN A 99 12.30 16.65 20.90
CA ASN A 99 12.70 18.04 20.70
C ASN A 99 13.63 18.15 19.48
N ILE A 100 13.06 17.93 18.29
CA ILE A 100 13.78 17.96 17.02
C ILE A 100 14.09 19.40 16.62
N MET A 101 15.33 19.65 16.22
CA MET A 101 15.81 20.94 15.73
C MET A 101 15.92 20.87 14.20
N LYS A 102 15.57 21.95 13.48
CA LYS A 102 15.62 21.98 12.00
C LYS A 102 17.04 21.78 11.46
N GLU A 103 18.04 22.13 12.27
CA GLU A 103 19.46 21.95 11.97
C GLU A 103 19.84 20.47 11.87
N ASP A 104 19.15 19.60 12.62
CA ASP A 104 19.39 18.14 12.64
C ASP A 104 18.79 17.43 11.43
N ILE A 105 17.83 18.07 10.73
CA ILE A 105 17.19 17.52 9.53
C ILE A 105 18.06 17.85 8.32
N GLN A 106 18.18 16.92 7.38
CA GLN A 106 18.95 17.11 6.15
C GLN A 106 18.12 16.73 4.92
N SER A 107 18.51 17.26 3.75
CA SER A 107 17.89 16.87 2.49
C SER A 107 18.02 15.37 2.27
N GLY A 108 16.91 14.74 1.91
CA GLY A 108 16.81 13.31 1.72
C GLY A 108 16.58 12.51 3.01
N ASP A 109 16.45 13.12 4.19
CA ASP A 109 16.02 12.36 5.38
C ASP A 109 14.62 11.78 5.16
N PHE A 110 14.48 10.47 5.35
CA PHE A 110 13.24 9.74 5.12
C PHE A 110 12.37 9.76 6.38
N LEU A 111 11.07 9.98 6.21
CA LEU A 111 10.09 9.89 7.27
C LEU A 111 9.22 8.65 7.05
N ALA A 112 9.26 7.70 7.98
CA ALA A 112 8.35 6.56 8.02
C ALA A 112 7.22 6.86 9.02
N LEU A 113 5.98 6.75 8.57
CA LEU A 113 4.79 7.05 9.35
C LEU A 113 3.94 5.79 9.55
N SER A 114 3.37 5.65 10.74
CA SER A 114 2.40 4.62 11.08
C SER A 114 1.23 5.26 11.81
N LYS A 115 0.03 5.18 11.25
CA LYS A 115 -1.23 5.50 11.91
C LYS A 115 -1.87 4.21 12.41
N ILE A 116 -2.57 4.29 13.55
CA ILE A 116 -3.19 3.14 14.21
C ILE A 116 -4.62 3.42 14.68
N ARG A 117 -5.21 4.54 14.26
CA ARG A 117 -6.56 4.94 14.66
C ARG A 117 -7.30 5.63 13.51
N GLY A 118 -8.63 5.51 13.52
CA GLY A 118 -9.47 6.17 12.53
C GLY A 118 -9.35 5.55 11.16
N ARG A 119 -9.91 6.24 10.16
CA ARG A 119 -9.98 5.74 8.79
C ARG A 119 -8.61 5.37 8.24
N TRP A 120 -7.64 6.30 8.30
CA TRP A 120 -6.29 6.08 7.80
C TRP A 120 -5.55 4.99 8.57
N GLY A 121 -5.69 4.93 9.89
CA GLY A 121 -5.11 3.84 10.68
C GLY A 121 -5.64 2.45 10.30
N GLY A 122 -6.93 2.35 9.94
CA GLY A 122 -7.52 1.11 9.43
C GLY A 122 -6.95 0.69 8.07
N PHE A 123 -6.80 1.64 7.13
CA PHE A 123 -6.18 1.36 5.84
C PHE A 123 -4.72 0.92 5.98
N GLU A 124 -3.93 1.68 6.72
CA GLU A 124 -2.54 1.34 6.96
C GLU A 124 -2.39 0.00 7.67
N THR A 125 -3.31 -0.37 8.57
CA THR A 125 -3.27 -1.68 9.24
C THR A 125 -3.43 -2.84 8.25
N LEU A 126 -4.32 -2.70 7.27
CA LEU A 126 -4.48 -3.70 6.22
C LEU A 126 -3.29 -3.71 5.25
N GLU A 127 -2.77 -2.53 4.89
CA GLU A 127 -1.57 -2.40 4.07
C GLU A 127 -0.35 -3.05 4.72
N LYS A 128 -0.10 -2.75 6.01
CA LYS A 128 0.95 -3.37 6.82
C LYS A 128 0.83 -4.90 6.79
N TRP A 129 -0.39 -5.41 6.92
CA TRP A 129 -0.63 -6.85 6.89
C TRP A 129 -0.34 -7.50 5.53
N VAL A 130 -0.70 -6.88 4.41
CA VAL A 130 -0.46 -7.48 3.09
C VAL A 130 0.98 -7.29 2.60
N THR A 131 1.68 -6.23 3.03
CA THR A 131 3.06 -5.93 2.61
C THR A 131 4.14 -6.40 3.59
N GLY A 132 3.76 -6.67 4.84
CA GLY A 132 4.71 -6.86 5.94
C GLY A 132 5.36 -5.57 6.42
N ALA A 133 4.98 -4.40 5.88
CA ALA A 133 5.47 -3.12 6.36
C ALA A 133 4.95 -2.85 7.78
N PHE A 134 5.73 -2.15 8.59
CA PHE A 134 5.29 -1.67 9.91
C PHE A 134 5.04 -0.15 9.93
N ALA A 135 5.30 0.50 8.80
CA ALA A 135 4.86 1.85 8.45
C ALA A 135 3.85 1.74 7.31
N GLY A 136 2.88 2.66 7.27
CA GLY A 136 1.83 2.71 6.24
C GLY A 136 1.83 4.01 5.43
N HIS A 137 2.74 4.94 5.71
CA HIS A 137 2.94 6.11 4.88
C HIS A 137 4.38 6.62 4.96
N THR A 138 4.82 7.38 3.97
CA THR A 138 6.18 7.89 3.89
C THR A 138 6.24 9.30 3.36
N ALA A 139 7.17 10.10 3.90
CA ALA A 139 7.48 11.44 3.42
C ALA A 139 9.00 11.66 3.39
N VAL A 140 9.48 12.75 2.78
CA VAL A 140 10.91 13.08 2.74
C VAL A 140 11.16 14.54 3.05
N CYS A 141 12.21 14.81 3.82
CA CYS A 141 12.65 16.16 4.13
C CYS A 141 13.56 16.71 3.02
N LEU A 142 13.39 17.99 2.68
CA LEU A 142 14.24 18.74 1.76
C LEU A 142 14.60 20.09 2.39
N LYS A 143 15.86 20.50 2.28
CA LYS A 143 16.30 21.86 2.64
C LYS A 143 16.44 22.71 1.40
N ASP A 144 15.91 23.93 1.44
CA ASP A 144 16.12 24.89 0.36
C ASP A 144 17.44 25.66 0.52
N GLU A 145 17.72 26.56 -0.42
CA GLU A 145 18.94 27.39 -0.44
C GLU A 145 19.07 28.32 0.79
N ASN A 146 17.98 28.63 1.48
CA ASN A 146 17.97 29.44 2.70
C ASN A 146 18.17 28.59 3.96
N GLY A 147 18.15 27.26 3.83
CA GLY A 147 18.21 26.32 4.94
C GLY A 147 16.85 26.02 5.58
N ASP A 148 15.75 26.51 5.00
CA ASP A 148 14.41 26.19 5.46
C ASP A 148 14.07 24.74 5.11
N VAL A 149 13.36 24.06 6.02
CA VAL A 149 13.02 22.65 5.90
C VAL A 149 11.61 22.50 5.35
N TRP A 150 11.47 21.64 4.37
CA TRP A 150 10.24 21.29 3.68
C TRP A 150 10.02 19.77 3.77
N VAL A 151 8.76 19.34 3.82
CA VAL A 151 8.36 17.94 3.74
C VAL A 151 7.63 17.72 2.43
N ALA A 152 8.15 16.81 1.61
CA ALA A 152 7.55 16.40 0.36
C ALA A 152 6.93 15.00 0.52
N GLU A 153 5.69 14.82 0.08
CA GLU A 153 5.00 13.53 0.13
C GLU A 153 3.98 13.39 -0.99
N SER A 154 3.70 12.14 -1.37
CA SER A 154 2.55 11.77 -2.19
C SER A 154 1.48 11.21 -1.27
N GLY A 155 0.22 11.63 -1.42
CA GLY A 155 -0.88 11.22 -0.53
C GLY A 155 -1.39 12.36 0.35
N PHE A 156 -1.10 13.61 -0.01
CA PHE A 156 -1.55 14.79 0.74
C PHE A 156 -3.01 15.11 0.40
N GLU A 157 -3.87 15.22 1.40
CA GLU A 157 -5.30 15.54 1.19
C GLU A 157 -5.48 16.98 0.67
N ASN A 158 -6.07 17.14 -0.51
CA ASN A 158 -6.38 18.45 -1.07
C ASN A 158 -7.66 19.05 -0.45
N GLU A 159 -7.50 20.01 0.48
CA GLU A 159 -8.62 20.71 1.15
C GLU A 159 -9.51 21.54 0.18
N LYS A 160 -9.10 21.75 -1.08
CA LYS A 160 -9.85 22.58 -2.06
C LYS A 160 -10.88 21.79 -2.87
N ALA A 161 -10.99 20.47 -2.70
CA ALA A 161 -11.99 19.67 -3.40
C ALA A 161 -13.39 19.93 -2.80
N PRO A 162 -14.40 20.36 -3.59
CA PRO A 162 -15.73 20.61 -3.07
C PRO A 162 -16.36 19.32 -2.56
N ASP A 163 -16.79 19.35 -1.31
CA ASP A 163 -17.48 18.27 -0.59
C ASP A 163 -18.80 17.90 -1.32
N ARG A 164 -18.73 16.96 -2.28
CA ARG A 164 -19.88 16.46 -3.06
C ARG A 164 -20.69 15.39 -2.30
N LEU A 165 -20.63 15.38 -0.97
CA LEU A 165 -21.31 14.42 -0.09
C LEU A 165 -22.84 14.64 0.04
N SER A 166 -23.53 15.04 -1.04
CA SER A 166 -24.98 15.27 -1.01
C SER A 166 -25.81 14.30 -1.88
N ILE A 167 -25.21 13.36 -2.61
CA ILE A 167 -25.94 12.62 -3.66
C ILE A 167 -26.42 11.20 -3.28
N CYS A 168 -25.94 10.53 -2.22
CA CYS A 168 -26.38 9.15 -1.92
C CYS A 168 -27.06 8.97 -0.56
N LYS A 169 -28.37 9.32 -0.51
CA LYS A 169 -29.32 8.85 0.50
C LYS A 169 -30.15 7.68 -0.04
N THR A 170 -29.62 6.44 -0.02
CA THR A 170 -30.45 5.22 -0.07
C THR A 170 -29.75 3.98 0.50
N LYS A 171 -30.44 3.34 1.46
CA LYS A 171 -30.32 1.99 2.07
C LYS A 171 -29.06 1.61 2.91
N PRO A 172 -29.21 0.78 3.99
CA PRO A 172 -28.45 0.97 5.22
C PRO A 172 -27.33 -0.05 5.56
N ALA A 173 -27.12 -1.14 4.81
CA ALA A 173 -26.20 -2.21 5.25
C ALA A 173 -25.11 -2.60 4.24
N GLU A 174 -25.44 -2.77 2.95
CA GLU A 174 -24.45 -3.09 1.89
C GLU A 174 -23.55 -1.90 1.54
N LEU A 175 -23.93 -0.69 1.95
CA LEU A 175 -23.28 0.55 1.57
C LEU A 175 -22.21 1.04 2.56
N PHE A 176 -21.98 0.40 3.70
CA PHE A 176 -21.01 0.92 4.68
C PHE A 176 -19.57 0.69 4.23
N VAL A 177 -19.28 -0.50 3.69
CA VAL A 177 -18.03 -0.83 3.01
C VAL A 177 -17.89 0.04 1.77
N ALA A 178 -18.90 0.06 0.89
CA ALA A 178 -18.85 0.88 -0.32
C ALA A 178 -18.67 2.38 0.00
N LYS A 179 -19.36 2.99 0.97
CA LYS A 179 -19.21 4.43 1.32
C LYS A 179 -17.86 4.78 1.94
N ASN A 180 -17.31 3.91 2.78
CA ASN A 180 -15.97 4.14 3.33
C ASN A 180 -14.93 4.03 2.22
N TRP A 181 -15.02 3.05 1.32
CA TRP A 181 -14.15 2.98 0.13
C TRP A 181 -14.44 4.10 -0.90
N HIS A 182 -15.69 4.56 -1.03
CA HIS A 182 -16.07 5.64 -1.95
C HIS A 182 -15.45 6.96 -1.50
N THR A 183 -15.41 7.24 -0.19
CA THR A 183 -14.73 8.43 0.35
C THR A 183 -13.21 8.29 0.40
N VAL A 184 -12.67 7.08 0.24
CA VAL A 184 -11.22 6.77 0.15
C VAL A 184 -10.65 7.18 -1.19
N PHE A 185 -11.30 6.78 -2.28
CA PHE A 185 -10.87 7.16 -3.63
C PHE A 185 -11.45 8.49 -4.12
N HIS A 186 -12.15 9.23 -3.26
CA HIS A 186 -12.66 10.57 -3.56
C HIS A 186 -11.75 11.70 -3.08
N GLY A 187 -10.73 11.39 -2.28
CA GLY A 187 -9.70 12.37 -1.95
C GLY A 187 -8.87 12.62 -3.20
N GLU A 188 -8.86 13.85 -3.69
CA GLU A 188 -7.85 14.31 -4.66
C GLU A 188 -6.50 14.36 -3.93
N GLU A 189 -5.99 13.21 -3.51
CA GLU A 189 -4.68 13.09 -2.93
C GLU A 189 -3.65 13.44 -3.98
N ILE A 190 -2.81 14.40 -3.63
CA ILE A 190 -1.80 14.93 -4.53
C ILE A 190 -0.42 14.79 -3.91
N ILE A 191 0.57 15.01 -4.76
CA ILE A 191 1.93 15.24 -4.33
C ILE A 191 2.05 16.70 -3.88
N ALA A 192 2.52 16.91 -2.66
CA ALA A 192 2.66 18.22 -2.05
C ALA A 192 4.05 18.40 -1.43
N ILE A 193 4.46 19.67 -1.31
CA ILE A 193 5.64 20.09 -0.56
C ILE A 193 5.16 21.15 0.42
N VAL A 194 5.31 20.87 1.71
CA VAL A 194 4.75 21.67 2.81
C VAL A 194 5.90 22.14 3.72
N PRO A 195 5.89 23.40 4.20
CA PRO A 195 6.87 23.83 5.19
C PRO A 195 6.87 22.93 6.43
N TRP A 196 8.05 22.62 6.98
CA TRP A 196 8.18 21.74 8.14
C TRP A 196 7.29 22.15 9.32
N ASP A 197 7.20 23.43 9.64
CA ASP A 197 6.42 23.90 10.79
C ASP A 197 4.92 23.62 10.63
N GLU A 198 4.41 23.79 9.41
CA GLU A 198 3.01 23.50 9.07
C GLU A 198 2.75 22.00 9.10
N TRP A 199 3.61 21.21 8.44
CA TRP A 199 3.51 19.75 8.43
C TRP A 199 3.60 19.15 9.85
N TRP A 200 4.51 19.68 10.68
CA TRP A 200 4.70 19.24 12.06
C TRP A 200 3.50 19.60 12.94
N GLU A 201 2.91 20.79 12.76
CA GLU A 201 1.68 21.18 13.43
C GLU A 201 0.50 20.27 13.06
N MET A 202 0.39 19.88 11.79
CA MET A 202 -0.59 18.90 11.32
C MET A 202 -0.37 17.53 11.97
N ALA A 203 0.87 17.02 11.97
CA ALA A 203 1.22 15.74 12.59
C ALA A 203 0.90 15.69 14.10
N LEU A 204 1.13 16.79 14.82
CA LEU A 204 0.80 16.90 16.25
C LEU A 204 -0.71 16.93 16.53
N LYS A 205 -1.52 17.41 15.58
CA LYS A 205 -2.98 17.50 15.69
C LYS A 205 -3.72 16.31 15.09
N ASP A 206 -3.00 15.40 14.42
CA ASP A 206 -3.59 14.26 13.74
C ASP A 206 -4.28 13.31 14.74
N GLY A 207 -5.61 13.20 14.60
CA GLY A 207 -6.45 12.35 15.44
C GLY A 207 -6.24 10.84 15.24
N SER A 208 -5.54 10.43 14.19
CA SER A 208 -5.25 9.04 13.83
C SER A 208 -4.14 8.37 14.66
N ASN A 209 -3.56 9.12 15.62
CA ASN A 209 -2.43 8.69 16.45
C ASN A 209 -1.24 8.23 15.60
N PRO A 210 -0.53 9.15 14.93
CA PRO A 210 0.64 8.80 14.14
C PRO A 210 1.85 8.47 15.04
N GLN A 211 2.64 7.49 14.60
CA GLN A 211 4.01 7.26 15.01
C GLN A 211 4.91 7.63 13.84
N ILE A 212 5.97 8.40 14.10
CA ILE A 212 6.84 8.93 13.03
C ILE A 212 8.30 8.67 13.38
N ALA A 213 9.02 8.06 12.45
CA ALA A 213 10.46 7.84 12.51
C ALA A 213 11.18 8.63 11.41
N LEU A 214 12.22 9.35 11.79
CA LEU A 214 13.20 9.98 10.92
C LEU A 214 14.36 9.00 10.70
N LEU A 215 14.64 8.67 9.43
CA LEU A 215 15.71 7.79 8.99
C LEU A 215 16.72 8.61 8.19
N PRO A 216 17.83 9.06 8.80
CA PRO A 216 18.85 9.83 8.10
C PRO A 216 19.57 8.99 7.05
N LEU A 217 19.92 9.57 5.92
CA LEU A 217 20.81 8.93 4.94
C LEU A 217 22.21 8.73 5.53
N HIS A 218 22.84 7.60 5.20
CA HIS A 218 24.23 7.34 5.56
C HIS A 218 25.15 8.41 4.94
N PRO A 219 26.23 8.86 5.61
CA PRO A 219 27.12 9.90 5.09
C PRO A 219 27.66 9.64 3.69
N ASP A 220 27.99 8.38 3.36
CA ASP A 220 28.47 8.00 2.03
C ASP A 220 27.39 8.14 0.93
N ILE A 221 26.13 7.89 1.28
CA ILE A 221 24.99 8.10 0.39
C ILE A 221 24.74 9.60 0.23
N ARG A 222 24.73 10.32 1.35
CA ARG A 222 24.54 11.78 1.38
C ARG A 222 25.60 12.52 0.55
N SER A 223 26.85 12.08 0.58
CA SER A 223 27.93 12.68 -0.22
C SER A 223 27.70 12.61 -1.74
N ARG A 224 26.83 11.70 -2.20
CA ARG A 224 26.47 11.50 -3.61
C ARG A 224 25.06 11.99 -3.93
N PHE A 225 24.29 12.41 -2.93
CA PHE A 225 22.93 12.89 -3.09
C PHE A 225 22.94 14.25 -3.80
N ASN A 226 22.40 14.30 -5.01
CA ASN A 226 22.27 15.53 -5.78
C ASN A 226 21.01 16.29 -5.35
N GLU A 227 21.19 17.27 -4.46
CA GLU A 227 20.08 18.08 -3.92
C GLU A 227 19.32 18.86 -4.99
N SER A 228 20.00 19.41 -6.00
CA SER A 228 19.34 20.15 -7.08
C SER A 228 18.44 19.24 -7.91
N ALA A 229 18.92 18.03 -8.25
CA ALA A 229 18.12 17.05 -8.97
C ALA A 229 16.91 16.56 -8.15
N ALA A 230 17.10 16.36 -6.83
CA ALA A 230 16.01 16.02 -5.92
C ALA A 230 14.92 17.09 -5.91
N TRP A 231 15.30 18.37 -5.81
CA TRP A 231 14.37 19.50 -5.85
C TRP A 231 13.68 19.66 -7.21
N ASP A 232 14.40 19.46 -8.31
CA ASP A 232 13.82 19.52 -9.65
C ASP A 232 12.77 18.42 -9.85
N PHE A 233 13.06 17.20 -9.43
CA PHE A 233 12.10 16.10 -9.44
C PHE A 233 10.89 16.41 -8.55
N ALA A 234 11.11 16.76 -7.27
CA ALA A 234 10.02 17.02 -6.33
C ALA A 234 9.08 18.11 -6.84
N ARG A 235 9.63 19.23 -7.34
CA ARG A 235 8.85 20.33 -7.94
C ARG A 235 8.10 19.91 -9.19
N SER A 236 8.71 19.06 -10.04
CA SER A 236 8.04 18.55 -11.24
C SER A 236 6.81 17.71 -10.91
N MET A 237 6.76 17.11 -9.72
CA MET A 237 5.70 16.21 -9.30
C MET A 237 4.58 16.89 -8.49
N VAL A 238 4.80 18.10 -7.95
CA VAL A 238 3.78 18.84 -7.18
C VAL A 238 2.47 18.97 -7.94
N GLY A 239 1.36 18.65 -7.26
CA GLY A 239 0.00 18.73 -7.79
C GLY A 239 -0.43 17.55 -8.66
N LYS A 240 0.47 16.59 -8.93
CA LYS A 240 0.13 15.36 -9.63
C LYS A 240 -0.64 14.38 -8.72
N PRO A 241 -1.46 13.49 -9.31
CA PRO A 241 -2.28 12.57 -8.54
C PRO A 241 -1.47 11.48 -7.83
N TYR A 242 -2.05 10.95 -6.75
CA TYR A 242 -1.55 9.76 -6.06
C TYR A 242 -1.56 8.51 -6.96
N GLY A 243 -0.58 7.62 -6.76
CA GLY A 243 -0.40 6.39 -7.52
C GLY A 243 -1.39 5.27 -7.14
N TYR A 244 -2.67 5.45 -7.43
CA TYR A 244 -3.65 4.36 -7.23
C TYR A 244 -3.51 3.22 -8.24
N HIS A 245 -3.07 3.54 -9.47
CA HIS A 245 -2.89 2.57 -10.56
C HIS A 245 -1.81 1.53 -10.27
N ASN A 246 -0.77 1.90 -9.52
CA ASN A 246 0.36 1.01 -9.22
C ASN A 246 0.34 0.41 -7.81
N MET A 247 -0.37 1.02 -6.85
CA MET A 247 -0.41 0.56 -5.45
C MET A 247 -0.73 -0.94 -5.30
N ILE A 248 -1.73 -1.44 -6.04
CA ILE A 248 -2.15 -2.86 -5.93
C ILE A 248 -1.08 -3.81 -6.45
N PHE A 249 -0.32 -3.41 -7.47
CA PHE A 249 0.67 -4.28 -8.11
C PHE A 249 2.00 -4.30 -7.36
N SER A 250 2.28 -3.28 -6.53
CA SER A 250 3.53 -3.16 -5.77
C SER A 250 3.84 -4.28 -4.76
N TRP A 251 2.91 -5.23 -4.55
CA TRP A 251 3.12 -6.39 -3.69
C TRP A 251 2.73 -7.72 -4.36
N ILE A 252 2.49 -7.74 -5.68
CA ILE A 252 2.07 -8.93 -6.45
C ILE A 252 3.18 -9.32 -7.42
N ASP A 253 4.28 -9.84 -6.89
CA ASP A 253 5.48 -10.05 -7.71
C ASP A 253 5.63 -11.51 -8.18
N THR A 254 4.86 -12.43 -7.60
CA THR A 254 4.99 -13.87 -7.86
C THR A 254 3.65 -14.49 -8.31
N ILE A 255 3.66 -15.66 -8.95
CA ILE A 255 2.41 -16.31 -9.43
C ILE A 255 1.48 -16.70 -8.27
N GLY A 256 2.06 -16.99 -7.11
CA GLY A 256 1.36 -17.25 -5.85
C GLY A 256 2.30 -16.87 -4.70
N ASP A 257 1.82 -16.87 -3.47
CA ASP A 257 2.57 -16.41 -2.28
C ASP A 257 2.68 -14.87 -2.13
N ASN A 258 1.67 -14.12 -2.61
CA ASN A 258 1.56 -12.67 -2.37
C ASN A 258 0.42 -12.28 -1.41
N TYR A 259 -0.50 -13.21 -1.14
CA TYR A 259 -1.74 -12.89 -0.45
C TYR A 259 -1.84 -13.63 0.88
N PRO A 260 -2.27 -12.97 1.97
CA PRO A 260 -2.58 -13.66 3.22
C PRO A 260 -3.62 -14.77 3.01
N PRO A 261 -3.37 -16.01 3.46
CA PRO A 261 -4.40 -17.06 3.40
C PRO A 261 -5.70 -16.62 4.09
N PRO A 262 -6.89 -16.92 3.52
CA PRO A 262 -7.15 -17.82 2.39
C PRO A 262 -7.23 -17.11 1.01
N LEU A 263 -6.71 -15.88 0.87
CA LEU A 263 -6.77 -15.15 -0.39
C LEU A 263 -5.86 -15.82 -1.44
N ASP A 264 -6.35 -15.93 -2.68
CA ASP A 264 -5.59 -16.37 -3.84
C ASP A 264 -5.91 -15.49 -5.06
N ALA A 265 -5.14 -15.64 -6.15
CA ALA A 265 -5.30 -14.84 -7.37
C ALA A 265 -6.69 -14.99 -8.03
N ASN A 266 -7.35 -16.15 -7.89
CA ASN A 266 -8.70 -16.36 -8.43
C ASN A 266 -9.73 -15.58 -7.62
N LEU A 267 -9.57 -15.51 -6.30
CA LEU A 267 -10.42 -14.69 -5.45
C LEU A 267 -10.19 -13.19 -5.72
N VAL A 268 -8.95 -12.77 -5.93
CA VAL A 268 -8.62 -11.40 -6.36
C VAL A 268 -9.28 -11.09 -7.70
N MET A 269 -9.17 -11.97 -8.68
CA MET A 269 -9.83 -11.82 -9.99
C MET A 269 -11.35 -11.72 -9.86
N ALA A 270 -11.97 -12.55 -9.02
CA ALA A 270 -13.41 -12.50 -8.77
C ALA A 270 -13.84 -11.18 -8.11
N VAL A 271 -13.08 -10.70 -7.12
CA VAL A 271 -13.32 -9.41 -6.44
C VAL A 271 -13.13 -8.24 -7.41
N MET A 272 -12.04 -8.23 -8.21
CA MET A 272 -11.78 -7.21 -9.23
C MET A 272 -12.90 -7.18 -10.27
N SER A 273 -13.37 -8.36 -10.73
CA SER A 273 -14.46 -8.47 -11.71
C SER A 273 -15.78 -7.94 -11.16
N MET A 274 -16.11 -8.28 -9.93
CA MET A 274 -17.32 -7.78 -9.26
C MET A 274 -17.23 -6.27 -9.00
N TRP A 275 -16.08 -5.77 -8.54
CA TRP A 275 -15.88 -4.34 -8.28
C TRP A 275 -15.92 -3.51 -9.57
N THR A 276 -15.36 -4.03 -10.66
CA THR A 276 -15.44 -3.41 -11.99
C THR A 276 -16.88 -3.27 -12.46
N ARG A 277 -17.75 -4.24 -12.17
CA ARG A 277 -19.18 -4.14 -12.49
C ARG A 277 -19.92 -3.16 -11.59
N LEU A 278 -19.62 -3.16 -10.28
CA LEU A 278 -20.30 -2.30 -9.30
C LEU A 278 -19.87 -0.84 -9.40
N GLN A 279 -18.60 -0.57 -9.74
CA GLN A 279 -17.95 0.75 -9.73
C GLN A 279 -16.99 0.90 -10.94
N PRO A 280 -17.51 0.92 -12.18
CA PRO A 280 -16.69 0.81 -13.40
C PRO A 280 -15.70 1.97 -13.60
N LEU A 281 -16.07 3.20 -13.22
CA LEU A 281 -15.19 4.36 -13.33
C LEU A 281 -13.98 4.27 -12.38
N TYR A 282 -14.14 3.62 -11.22
CA TYR A 282 -13.06 3.49 -10.23
C TYR A 282 -12.15 2.31 -10.52
N ALA A 283 -12.73 1.17 -10.91
CA ALA A 283 -11.95 0.02 -11.36
C ALA A 283 -11.06 0.36 -12.57
N ALA A 284 -11.56 1.20 -13.47
CA ALA A 284 -10.77 1.70 -14.59
C ALA A 284 -9.50 2.44 -14.14
N ASN A 285 -9.61 3.26 -13.08
CA ASN A 285 -8.51 4.02 -12.49
C ASN A 285 -7.62 3.20 -11.53
N MET A 286 -8.00 1.97 -11.16
CA MET A 286 -7.24 1.17 -10.20
C MET A 286 -6.42 0.07 -10.86
N TRP A 287 -6.91 -0.52 -11.95
CA TRP A 287 -6.20 -1.63 -12.60
C TRP A 287 -6.37 -1.73 -14.10
N ASN A 288 -7.44 -1.23 -14.73
CA ASN A 288 -7.62 -1.47 -16.18
C ASN A 288 -6.48 -0.88 -17.01
N GLU A 289 -6.12 0.39 -16.79
CA GLU A 289 -5.05 1.02 -17.56
C GLU A 289 -3.69 0.35 -17.28
N ALA A 290 -3.42 0.01 -16.02
CA ALA A 290 -2.20 -0.67 -15.58
C ALA A 290 -2.06 -2.08 -16.19
N LEU A 291 -3.15 -2.84 -16.27
CA LEU A 291 -3.20 -4.15 -16.91
C LEU A 291 -3.04 -4.04 -18.43
N ASN A 292 -3.65 -3.03 -19.05
CA ASN A 292 -3.46 -2.74 -20.47
C ASN A 292 -2.00 -2.43 -20.80
N LYS A 293 -1.31 -1.61 -19.98
CA LYS A 293 0.12 -1.33 -20.15
C LYS A 293 0.98 -2.60 -20.07
N ARG A 294 0.70 -3.47 -19.10
CA ARG A 294 1.36 -4.79 -18.97
C ARG A 294 1.15 -5.68 -20.20
N LEU A 295 -0.04 -5.64 -20.80
CA LEU A 295 -0.33 -6.32 -22.06
C LEU A 295 0.18 -5.57 -23.31
N GLY A 296 0.63 -4.32 -23.21
CA GLY A 296 0.88 -3.48 -24.38
C GLY A 296 -0.37 -3.26 -25.24
N THR A 297 -1.54 -3.17 -24.62
CA THR A 297 -2.84 -2.84 -25.23
C THR A 297 -3.35 -1.50 -24.73
N GLU A 298 -4.43 -0.99 -25.32
CA GLU A 298 -5.09 0.24 -24.89
C GLU A 298 -6.61 0.07 -24.94
N GLY A 299 -7.31 0.60 -23.93
CA GLY A 299 -8.77 0.72 -23.93
C GLY A 299 -9.56 -0.59 -23.77
N LEU A 300 -8.90 -1.71 -23.46
CA LEU A 300 -9.62 -2.94 -23.09
C LEU A 300 -10.19 -2.81 -21.68
N ASP A 301 -11.43 -3.26 -21.50
CA ASP A 301 -11.97 -3.50 -20.16
C ASP A 301 -11.38 -4.79 -19.56
N LEU A 302 -11.67 -5.06 -18.29
CA LEU A 302 -11.10 -6.23 -17.60
C LEU A 302 -11.41 -7.56 -18.32
N GLN A 303 -12.57 -7.67 -18.96
CA GLN A 303 -12.93 -8.86 -19.74
C GLN A 303 -12.07 -8.99 -21.01
N GLY A 304 -11.94 -7.91 -21.77
CA GLY A 304 -11.06 -7.85 -22.94
C GLY A 304 -9.60 -8.14 -22.58
N ILE A 305 -9.14 -7.67 -21.42
CA ILE A 305 -7.81 -7.95 -20.87
C ILE A 305 -7.65 -9.45 -20.62
N ILE A 306 -8.58 -10.09 -19.90
CA ILE A 306 -8.52 -11.55 -19.63
C ILE A 306 -8.47 -12.34 -20.95
N LEU A 307 -9.35 -12.04 -21.90
CA LEU A 307 -9.40 -12.72 -23.19
C LEU A 307 -8.13 -12.54 -24.02
N GLU A 308 -7.58 -11.33 -24.07
CA GLU A 308 -6.34 -11.06 -24.81
C GLU A 308 -5.12 -11.69 -24.12
N THR A 309 -5.13 -11.80 -22.79
CA THR A 309 -4.10 -12.53 -22.01
C THR A 309 -4.09 -14.01 -22.38
N GLU A 310 -5.27 -14.65 -22.39
CA GLU A 310 -5.44 -16.06 -22.78
C GLU A 310 -5.04 -16.30 -24.24
N LYS A 311 -5.43 -15.41 -25.15
CA LYS A 311 -5.04 -15.48 -26.57
C LYS A 311 -3.53 -15.44 -26.78
N ARG A 312 -2.79 -14.82 -25.85
CA ARG A 312 -1.31 -14.79 -25.83
C ARG A 312 -0.68 -15.96 -25.09
N GLY A 313 -1.49 -16.91 -24.60
CA GLY A 313 -1.02 -18.10 -23.89
C GLY A 313 -0.47 -17.78 -22.49
N MET A 314 -0.90 -16.67 -21.90
CA MET A 314 -0.52 -16.24 -20.54
C MET A 314 -1.71 -16.44 -19.60
N SER A 315 -1.45 -16.74 -18.33
CA SER A 315 -2.48 -16.76 -17.29
C SER A 315 -2.64 -15.37 -16.64
N PHE A 316 -3.78 -15.10 -16.01
CA PHE A 316 -4.02 -13.78 -15.42
C PHE A 316 -3.06 -13.48 -14.26
N ASP A 317 -2.70 -14.49 -13.46
CA ASP A 317 -1.65 -14.40 -12.44
C ASP A 317 -0.31 -13.98 -13.05
N GLN A 318 0.11 -14.57 -14.18
CA GLN A 318 1.33 -14.14 -14.89
C GLN A 318 1.26 -12.71 -15.39
N LEU A 319 0.08 -12.23 -15.79
CA LEU A 319 -0.11 -10.82 -16.15
C LEU A 319 0.12 -9.91 -14.94
N LEU A 320 -0.40 -10.27 -13.77
CA LEU A 320 -0.27 -9.46 -12.56
C LEU A 320 1.20 -9.28 -12.13
N THR A 321 2.04 -10.28 -12.37
CA THR A 321 3.48 -10.28 -12.01
C THR A 321 4.36 -9.51 -12.99
N ILE A 322 3.82 -8.90 -14.05
CA ILE A 322 4.63 -8.08 -14.96
C ILE A 322 4.98 -6.79 -14.21
N PRO A 323 6.27 -6.46 -14.00
CA PRO A 323 6.64 -5.32 -13.19
C PRO A 323 6.11 -4.00 -13.74
N GLU A 324 5.59 -3.16 -12.86
CA GLU A 324 5.30 -1.76 -13.16
C GLU A 324 6.60 -1.06 -13.59
N GLN A 325 6.51 -0.21 -14.60
CA GLN A 325 7.67 0.56 -15.06
C GLN A 325 7.58 2.00 -14.57
N ASP A 326 8.67 2.49 -13.98
CA ASP A 326 8.78 3.85 -13.47
C ASP A 326 8.45 4.91 -14.52
N GLU A 327 8.63 4.61 -15.81
CA GLU A 327 8.36 5.53 -16.92
C GLU A 327 6.89 5.60 -17.33
N TRP A 328 6.05 4.63 -16.94
CA TRP A 328 4.65 4.60 -17.34
C TRP A 328 3.89 5.85 -16.87
N VAL A 329 3.02 6.34 -17.75
CA VAL A 329 2.17 7.53 -17.54
C VAL A 329 0.74 7.13 -17.81
N TYR A 330 -0.15 7.47 -16.89
CA TYR A 330 -1.56 7.13 -16.94
C TYR A 330 -2.38 8.27 -17.54
N SER A 331 -3.65 8.02 -17.84
CA SER A 331 -4.57 8.99 -18.44
C SER A 331 -4.81 10.23 -17.56
N ASP A 332 -4.68 10.09 -16.24
CA ASP A 332 -4.69 11.18 -15.26
C ASP A 332 -3.32 11.83 -15.02
N GLY A 333 -2.28 11.35 -15.71
CA GLY A 333 -0.94 11.89 -15.73
C GLY A 333 0.10 10.97 -15.09
N LYS A 334 1.23 11.58 -14.72
CA LYS A 334 2.28 10.88 -13.98
C LYS A 334 1.84 10.79 -12.51
N SER A 335 1.86 9.61 -11.93
CA SER A 335 1.45 9.37 -10.55
C SER A 335 2.45 8.45 -9.85
N THR A 336 2.55 8.58 -8.53
CA THR A 336 3.43 7.77 -7.68
C THR A 336 2.78 7.57 -6.32
N THR A 337 2.94 6.40 -5.71
CA THR A 337 2.60 6.18 -4.29
C THR A 337 3.54 6.98 -3.39
N CYS A 338 3.25 7.03 -2.09
CA CYS A 338 4.06 7.73 -1.08
C CYS A 338 5.54 7.30 -1.14
N VAL A 339 5.82 6.00 -1.20
CA VAL A 339 7.17 5.46 -1.20
C VAL A 339 7.85 5.59 -2.56
N SER A 340 7.15 5.27 -3.66
CA SER A 340 7.71 5.37 -5.00
C SER A 340 8.07 6.82 -5.36
N PHE A 341 7.34 7.81 -4.83
CA PHE A 341 7.70 9.23 -4.98
C PHE A 341 9.10 9.52 -4.42
N ILE A 342 9.35 9.10 -3.19
CA ILE A 342 10.63 9.35 -2.51
C ILE A 342 11.76 8.59 -3.18
N LEU A 343 11.52 7.33 -3.53
CA LEU A 343 12.54 6.49 -4.17
C LEU A 343 12.84 6.95 -5.60
N ALA A 344 11.84 7.48 -6.33
CA ALA A 344 12.07 8.10 -7.64
C ALA A 344 12.93 9.37 -7.48
N MET A 345 12.65 10.20 -6.47
CA MET A 345 13.51 11.33 -6.13
C MET A 345 14.94 10.89 -5.79
N TYR A 346 15.10 9.80 -5.04
CA TYR A 346 16.41 9.22 -4.74
C TYR A 346 17.12 8.69 -5.99
N LYS A 347 16.39 8.11 -6.96
CA LYS A 347 16.94 7.72 -8.26
C LYS A 347 17.51 8.93 -9.01
N GLU A 348 16.74 9.99 -9.14
CA GLU A 348 17.17 11.25 -9.77
C GLU A 348 18.33 11.91 -9.01
N ALA A 349 18.34 11.80 -7.69
CA ALA A 349 19.41 12.30 -6.83
C ALA A 349 20.67 11.41 -6.84
N GLY A 350 20.69 10.30 -7.56
CA GLY A 350 21.87 9.44 -7.72
C GLY A 350 22.11 8.41 -6.61
N VAL A 351 21.16 8.20 -5.70
CA VAL A 351 21.28 7.27 -4.55
C VAL A 351 21.44 5.82 -5.02
N PHE A 352 20.74 5.43 -6.08
CA PHE A 352 20.69 4.05 -6.58
C PHE A 352 21.81 3.68 -7.55
N ALA A 353 22.77 4.56 -7.82
CA ALA A 353 23.88 4.25 -8.74
C ALA A 353 24.71 3.06 -8.22
N PRO A 354 25.07 2.07 -9.08
CA PRO A 354 24.94 2.05 -10.55
C PRO A 354 23.66 1.40 -11.08
N PHE A 355 22.70 1.07 -10.21
CA PHE A 355 21.49 0.30 -10.55
C PHE A 355 20.29 1.17 -10.96
N THR A 356 20.46 2.48 -11.10
CA THR A 356 19.39 3.45 -11.40
C THR A 356 18.45 2.99 -12.52
N GLU A 357 19.00 2.53 -13.65
CA GLU A 357 18.20 2.10 -14.82
C GLU A 357 17.54 0.72 -14.64
N SER A 358 18.02 -0.07 -13.67
CA SER A 358 17.60 -1.47 -13.48
C SER A 358 16.66 -1.69 -12.30
N ILE A 359 16.41 -0.65 -11.51
CA ILE A 359 15.48 -0.69 -10.36
C ILE A 359 14.22 0.04 -10.78
N GLN A 360 13.06 -0.61 -10.68
CA GLN A 360 11.74 0.01 -10.81
C GLN A 360 11.23 0.33 -9.40
N VAL A 361 11.25 1.60 -9.00
CA VAL A 361 10.81 1.99 -7.65
C VAL A 361 9.31 1.96 -7.46
N THR A 362 8.55 1.84 -8.55
CA THR A 362 7.12 1.51 -8.52
C THR A 362 6.82 0.13 -7.94
N GLU A 363 7.80 -0.78 -7.91
CA GLU A 363 7.68 -2.13 -7.33
C GLU A 363 8.06 -2.18 -5.84
N PHE A 364 8.38 -1.05 -5.22
CA PHE A 364 8.80 -1.03 -3.82
C PHE A 364 7.60 -0.80 -2.91
N THR A 365 7.46 -1.66 -1.91
CA THR A 365 6.62 -1.37 -0.75
C THR A 365 7.36 -0.47 0.24
N ILE A 366 6.64 0.05 1.25
CA ILE A 366 7.25 0.78 2.37
C ILE A 366 8.26 -0.10 3.11
N ARG A 367 8.01 -1.42 3.19
CA ARG A 367 8.95 -2.38 3.78
C ARG A 367 10.28 -2.37 3.06
N ASP A 368 10.24 -2.51 1.74
CA ASP A 368 11.45 -2.55 0.94
C ASP A 368 12.27 -1.26 1.07
N ALA A 369 11.59 -0.11 1.13
CA ALA A 369 12.26 1.18 1.28
C ALA A 369 13.04 1.31 2.58
N TYR A 370 12.47 0.96 3.74
CA TYR A 370 13.22 1.05 5.01
C TYR A 370 14.27 -0.05 5.17
N MET A 371 14.19 -1.15 4.41
CA MET A 371 15.18 -2.23 4.40
C MET A 371 16.42 -1.88 3.60
N LEU A 372 16.34 -0.93 2.67
CA LEU A 372 17.48 -0.46 1.88
C LEU A 372 18.62 -0.02 2.80
N LYS A 373 19.82 -0.52 2.52
CA LYS A 373 21.04 -0.22 3.25
C LYS A 373 21.64 1.13 2.82
N ILE A 374 20.85 2.18 2.99
CA ILE A 374 21.18 3.56 2.60
C ILE A 374 21.10 4.54 3.77
N PHE A 375 20.66 4.08 4.94
CA PHE A 375 20.44 4.91 6.12
C PHE A 375 21.61 4.84 7.10
N GLU A 376 21.66 5.78 8.03
CA GLU A 376 22.66 5.83 9.09
C GLU A 376 22.57 4.60 10.00
N ASP A 377 23.71 3.91 10.18
CA ASP A 377 23.88 2.73 11.02
C ASP A 377 24.78 2.98 12.25
N ASP A 378 25.51 4.10 12.27
CA ASP A 378 26.31 4.56 13.40
C ASP A 378 25.50 5.50 14.30
N ARG A 379 25.05 4.95 15.42
CA ARG A 379 24.32 5.68 16.46
C ARG A 379 25.05 6.91 16.97
N THR A 380 26.38 6.97 16.90
CA THR A 380 27.15 8.12 17.38
C THR A 380 26.99 9.34 16.47
N ARG A 381 26.58 9.14 15.20
CA ARG A 381 26.32 10.20 14.22
C ARG A 381 24.90 10.74 14.25
N LEU A 382 23.95 10.00 14.82
CA LEU A 382 22.57 10.47 15.01
C LEU A 382 22.51 11.73 15.90
N PRO A 383 21.44 12.55 15.85
CA PRO A 383 21.29 13.70 16.74
C PRO A 383 21.29 13.32 18.23
N SER A 384 21.78 14.20 19.10
CA SER A 384 21.94 13.90 20.54
C SER A 384 20.63 13.56 21.26
N TRP A 385 19.50 14.15 20.84
CA TRP A 385 18.17 13.83 21.37
C TRP A 385 17.68 12.43 20.95
N CYS A 386 18.24 11.89 19.87
CA CYS A 386 17.94 10.56 19.35
C CYS A 386 18.88 9.51 19.96
N ARG A 387 20.16 9.85 20.15
CA ARG A 387 21.18 9.04 20.83
C ARG A 387 20.69 8.62 22.21
N THR A 388 20.19 7.41 22.34
CA THR A 388 19.76 6.88 23.62
C THR A 388 20.11 5.40 23.77
N GLU A 389 19.93 4.86 24.97
CA GLU A 389 20.39 3.54 25.43
C GLU A 389 20.17 2.39 24.45
N ALA A 390 20.94 1.30 24.61
CA ALA A 390 20.98 0.17 23.68
C ALA A 390 19.61 -0.45 23.36
N ASP A 391 18.63 -0.32 24.26
CA ASP A 391 17.26 -0.85 24.17
C ASP A 391 16.31 0.01 23.30
N LYS A 392 16.82 1.02 22.61
CA LYS A 392 16.07 1.89 21.68
C LYS A 392 16.22 1.41 20.23
N PRO A 393 15.31 1.77 19.31
CA PRO A 393 15.46 1.44 17.89
C PRO A 393 16.77 2.00 17.29
N PRO A 394 17.27 1.45 16.17
CA PRO A 394 18.47 1.94 15.50
C PRO A 394 18.26 3.28 14.75
N PHE A 395 17.05 3.83 14.77
CA PHE A 395 16.64 5.06 14.09
C PHE A 395 15.94 6.04 15.06
N CYS A 396 15.63 7.24 14.58
CA CYS A 396 15.10 8.33 15.41
C CYS A 396 13.57 8.40 15.37
N GLN A 397 12.89 7.96 16.42
CA GLN A 397 11.44 8.14 16.52
C GLN A 397 11.07 9.52 17.09
N ILE A 398 10.49 10.38 16.25
CA ILE A 398 10.21 11.79 16.54
C ILE A 398 8.79 12.03 17.09
N LEU A 399 7.84 11.14 16.80
CA LEU A 399 6.46 11.22 17.28
C LEU A 399 5.87 9.83 17.58
N GLY A 400 4.93 9.77 18.51
CA GLY A 400 4.01 8.64 18.68
C GLY A 400 3.99 8.03 20.08
N GLU A 401 2.80 7.60 20.49
CA GLU A 401 2.54 6.91 21.77
C GLU A 401 3.22 5.54 21.86
N TYR A 402 3.37 4.84 20.73
CA TYR A 402 3.93 3.50 20.65
C TYR A 402 5.28 3.50 19.96
N ARG A 403 6.17 2.60 20.36
CA ARG A 403 7.48 2.38 19.77
C ARG A 403 7.31 1.88 18.35
N MET A 404 7.94 2.56 17.39
CA MET A 404 8.00 2.08 16.01
C MET A 404 8.93 0.89 15.91
N GLU A 405 8.50 -0.09 15.15
CA GLU A 405 9.29 -1.25 14.74
C GLU A 405 9.47 -1.14 13.23
N LEU A 406 10.69 -1.35 12.73
CA LEU A 406 11.00 -1.46 11.30
C LEU A 406 11.86 -2.72 11.14
N PRO A 407 11.24 -3.92 11.04
CA PRO A 407 11.97 -5.18 10.95
C PRO A 407 12.94 -5.17 9.77
N GLU A 408 14.16 -5.70 9.93
CA GLU A 408 15.17 -5.70 8.84
C GLU A 408 15.57 -4.30 8.33
N TYR A 409 15.33 -3.25 9.12
CA TYR A 409 15.77 -1.89 8.82
C TYR A 409 17.25 -1.82 8.42
N ASN A 410 17.52 -1.19 7.28
CA ASN A 410 18.87 -0.87 6.81
C ASN A 410 19.78 -2.10 6.63
N THR A 411 19.25 -3.20 6.06
CA THR A 411 19.96 -4.49 5.95
C THR A 411 20.30 -4.91 4.51
N ILE A 412 19.60 -4.40 3.49
CA ILE A 412 19.71 -4.90 2.12
C ILE A 412 20.41 -3.88 1.22
N GLU A 413 21.58 -4.27 0.68
CA GLU A 413 22.28 -3.49 -0.34
C GLU A 413 21.44 -3.41 -1.63
N PRO A 414 21.27 -2.22 -2.25
CA PRO A 414 20.58 -2.10 -3.53
C PRO A 414 21.22 -2.97 -4.62
N TYR A 415 20.42 -3.58 -5.49
CA TYR A 415 20.89 -4.36 -6.62
C TYR A 415 19.89 -4.35 -7.78
N ALA A 416 20.34 -4.78 -8.96
CA ALA A 416 19.54 -4.75 -10.19
C ALA A 416 18.28 -5.63 -10.10
N LYS A 417 17.13 -5.09 -10.53
CA LYS A 417 15.82 -5.76 -10.54
C LYS A 417 15.33 -6.22 -9.16
N MET A 418 15.77 -5.55 -8.11
CA MET A 418 15.27 -5.77 -6.75
C MET A 418 13.75 -5.53 -6.70
N ASN A 419 13.03 -6.38 -5.96
CA ASN A 419 11.57 -6.30 -5.76
C ASN A 419 10.70 -6.59 -6.98
N GLU A 420 11.23 -7.17 -8.06
CA GLU A 420 10.39 -7.59 -9.20
C GLU A 420 9.82 -9.02 -9.04
N ASN A 421 10.26 -9.76 -8.01
CA ASN A 421 9.92 -11.19 -7.82
C ASN A 421 9.84 -11.57 -6.32
N CYS A 422 9.35 -10.68 -5.46
CA CYS A 422 9.29 -10.86 -4.02
C CYS A 422 7.93 -11.36 -3.50
N PRO A 423 7.86 -12.54 -2.84
CA PRO A 423 6.63 -12.94 -2.17
C PRO A 423 6.38 -12.09 -0.91
N SER A 424 5.10 -11.87 -0.60
CA SER A 424 4.65 -11.09 0.56
C SER A 424 3.68 -11.88 1.44
N LEU A 425 4.14 -13.01 1.98
CA LEU A 425 3.29 -13.86 2.84
C LEU A 425 3.44 -13.58 4.34
N PRO A 426 2.35 -13.22 5.04
CA PRO A 426 2.33 -13.24 6.49
C PRO A 426 2.45 -14.67 7.05
N PRO A 427 2.84 -14.82 8.34
CA PRO A 427 3.26 -13.74 9.24
C PRO A 427 4.76 -13.43 9.14
N THR A 428 5.52 -14.21 8.36
CA THR A 428 7.00 -14.14 8.38
C THR A 428 7.60 -13.24 7.31
N TYR A 429 6.88 -12.96 6.23
CA TYR A 429 7.33 -12.12 5.10
C TYR A 429 8.74 -12.48 4.61
N LYS A 430 9.01 -13.78 4.52
CA LYS A 430 10.33 -14.31 4.19
C LYS A 430 10.75 -13.82 2.81
N ARG A 431 11.87 -13.12 2.77
CA ARG A 431 12.49 -12.63 1.54
C ARG A 431 13.45 -13.69 0.96
N PRO A 432 13.16 -14.33 -0.18
CA PRO A 432 14.08 -15.26 -0.83
C PRO A 432 15.34 -14.55 -1.34
N SER A 433 16.42 -15.32 -1.55
CA SER A 433 17.64 -14.75 -2.14
C SER A 433 17.37 -14.26 -3.58
N ARG A 434 17.78 -13.03 -3.90
CA ARG A 434 17.61 -12.39 -5.22
C ARG A 434 16.17 -11.99 -5.56
N CYS A 435 15.32 -11.84 -4.55
CA CYS A 435 14.17 -10.95 -4.58
C CYS A 435 14.66 -9.59 -4.10
#